data_AF-A0A7V6ITS5-F1
#
_entry.id   AF-A0A7V6ITS5-F1
#
_cell.length_a   1.000
_cell.length_b   1.000
_cell.length_c   1.000
_cell.angle_alpha   90.00
_cell.angle_beta   90.00
_cell.angle_gamma   90.00
#
_symmetry.space_group_name_H-M   'P 1'
#
loop_
_entity.id
_entity.type
_entity.pdbx_description
1 polymer ?
#
loop_
_entity_poly.entity_id
_entity_poly.type
_entity_poly.pdbx_seq_one_letter_code
_entity_poly.pdbx_strand_id
1 'polypeptide(L)'
;MGKFLPLFILLIILITGSAFFSASETAFSTVNIIRLRNFAEEKKRGAKKAVYIAEKFDLTLTTLLVGNNLVNICATTIAAYIFS
;
A
#
# COMPACT_ATOMS: atom_id res chain seq x y z
N MET A 1 10.95 18.10 -24.67
CA MET A 1 10.29 16.81 -24.34
C MET A 1 10.97 16.03 -23.22
N GLY A 2 12.32 16.01 -23.09
CA GLY A 2 13.01 15.20 -22.06
C GLY A 2 12.83 15.60 -20.59
N LYS A 3 12.39 16.83 -20.27
CA LYS A 3 12.22 17.29 -18.88
C LYS A 3 11.03 16.67 -18.14
N PHE A 4 10.02 16.18 -18.88
CA PHE A 4 8.80 15.59 -18.29
C PHE A 4 8.90 14.07 -18.12
N LEU A 5 9.85 13.41 -18.80
CA LEU A 5 10.10 11.98 -18.65
C LEU A 5 10.28 11.53 -17.17
N PRO A 6 11.10 12.21 -16.34
CA PRO A 6 11.22 11.82 -14.93
C PRO A 6 9.91 11.99 -14.14
N LEU A 7 9.09 13.00 -14.46
CA LEU A 7 7.80 13.22 -13.82
C LEU A 7 6.78 12.12 -14.19
N PHE A 8 6.78 11.64 -15.43
CA PHE A 8 5.95 10.51 -15.83
C PHE A 8 6.38 9.20 -15.15
N ILE A 9 7.69 8.95 -15.02
CA ILE A 9 8.20 7.78 -14.29
C ILE A 9 7.77 7.86 -12.82
N LEU A 10 7.91 9.03 -12.19
CA LEU A 10 7.47 9.25 -10.82
C LEU A 10 5.95 9.05 -10.67
N LEU A 11 5.16 9.52 -11.64
CA LEU A 11 3.71 9.33 -11.64
C LEU A 11 3.32 7.84 -11.70
N ILE A 12 3.98 7.04 -12.55
CA ILE A 12 3.76 5.59 -12.63
C ILE A 12 4.09 4.92 -11.30
N ILE A 13 5.20 5.32 -10.65
CA ILE A 13 5.60 4.81 -9.34
C ILE A 13 4.54 5.16 -8.28
N LEU A 14 4.03 6.40 -8.27
CA LEU A 14 2.97 6.82 -7.36
C LEU A 14 1.68 6.01 -7.57
N ILE A 15 1.21 5.86 -8.81
CA ILE A 15 0.00 5.07 -9.11
C ILE A 15 0.18 3.61 -8.64
N THR A 16 1.35 3.03 -8.91
CA THR A 16 1.66 1.66 -8.46
C THR A 16 1.70 1.58 -6.93
N GLY A 17 2.22 2.60 -6.26
CA GLY A 17 2.19 2.74 -4.80
C GLY A 17 0.76 2.78 -4.25
N SER A 18 -0.13 3.59 -4.84
CA SER A 18 -1.55 3.65 -4.47
C SER A 18 -2.24 2.29 -4.62
N ALA A 19 -2.00 1.60 -5.75
CA ALA A 19 -2.50 0.25 -5.99
C ALA A 19 -1.99 -0.75 -4.94
N PHE A 20 -0.72 -0.65 -4.52
CA PHE A 20 -0.15 -1.48 -3.46
C PHE A 20 -0.82 -1.26 -2.10
N PHE A 21 -1.11 0.00 -1.72
CA PHE A 21 -1.82 0.30 -0.47
C PHE A 21 -3.23 -0.30 -0.47
N SER A 22 -3.98 -0.13 -1.57
CA SER A 22 -5.35 -0.68 -1.70
C SER A 22 -5.39 -2.21 -1.77
N ALA A 23 -4.41 -2.83 -2.45
CA ALA A 23 -4.26 -4.29 -2.46
C ALA A 23 -3.93 -4.84 -1.07
N SER A 24 -3.07 -4.15 -0.32
CA SER A 24 -2.73 -4.53 1.06
C SER A 24 -3.94 -4.42 1.99
N GLU A 25 -4.74 -3.37 1.84
CA GLU A 25 -5.99 -3.19 2.58
C GLU A 25 -6.93 -4.38 2.34
N THR A 26 -7.17 -4.74 1.07
CA THR A 26 -8.03 -5.87 0.70
C THR A 26 -7.47 -7.20 1.21
N ALA A 27 -6.16 -7.40 1.13
CA ALA A 27 -5.50 -8.62 1.59
C ALA A 27 -5.67 -8.81 3.09
N PHE A 28 -5.49 -7.76 3.89
CA PHE A 28 -5.60 -7.85 5.35
C PHE A 28 -7.04 -7.77 5.87
N SER A 29 -7.98 -7.14 5.14
CA SER A 29 -9.40 -7.11 5.54
C SER A 29 -10.11 -8.44 5.34
N THR A 30 -9.62 -9.28 4.41
CA THR A 30 -10.24 -10.57 4.05
C THR A 30 -9.50 -11.79 4.62
N VAL A 31 -8.32 -11.59 5.22
CA VAL A 31 -7.50 -12.72 5.68
C VAL A 31 -8.09 -13.39 6.93
N ASN A 32 -8.03 -14.72 6.96
CA ASN A 32 -8.41 -15.48 8.15
C ASN A 32 -7.25 -15.50 9.16
N ILE A 33 -7.45 -14.84 10.30
CA ILE A 33 -6.45 -14.71 11.36
C ILE A 33 -6.03 -16.04 11.97
N ILE A 34 -6.94 -17.02 12.04
CA ILE A 34 -6.65 -18.36 12.57
C ILE A 34 -5.67 -19.09 11.66
N ARG A 35 -5.86 -19.01 10.33
CA ARG A 35 -4.91 -19.58 9.36
C ARG A 35 -3.54 -18.91 9.45
N LEU A 36 -3.50 -17.60 9.66
CA LEU A 36 -2.28 -16.84 9.86
C LEU A 36 -1.52 -17.27 11.13
N ARG A 37 -2.24 -17.52 12.23
CA ARG A 37 -1.66 -18.06 13.48
C ARG A 37 -1.04 -19.44 13.26
N ASN A 38 -1.74 -20.34 12.56
CA ASN A 38 -1.20 -21.65 12.21
C ASN A 38 0.12 -21.52 11.43
N PHE A 39 0.19 -20.63 10.43
CA PHE A 39 1.43 -20.38 9.69
C PHE A 39 2.56 -19.81 10.57
N ALA A 40 2.23 -19.05 11.61
CA ALA A 40 3.20 -18.53 12.57
C ALA A 40 3.73 -19.63 13.51
N GLU A 41 2.88 -20.58 13.89
CA GLU A 41 3.25 -21.79 14.64
C GLU A 41 4.12 -22.74 13.80
N GLU A 42 3.82 -22.89 12.51
CA GLU A 42 4.64 -23.61 11.52
C GLU A 42 5.99 -22.91 11.22
N LYS A 43 6.31 -21.79 11.90
CA LYS A 43 7.53 -21.00 11.72
C LYS A 43 7.76 -20.51 10.28
N LYS A 44 6.69 -20.30 9.50
CA LYS A 44 6.82 -19.72 8.16
C LYS A 44 7.36 -18.29 8.25
N ARG A 45 8.32 -17.96 7.38
CA ARG A 45 8.91 -16.61 7.33
C ARG A 45 7.81 -15.57 7.09
N GLY A 46 7.83 -14.50 7.88
CA GLY A 46 6.86 -13.41 7.77
C GLY A 46 5.51 -13.66 8.43
N ALA A 47 5.14 -14.90 8.77
CA ALA A 47 3.82 -15.21 9.33
C ALA A 47 3.56 -14.52 10.67
N LYS A 48 4.56 -14.45 11.57
CA LYS A 48 4.44 -13.71 12.84
C LYS A 48 4.14 -12.22 12.63
N LYS A 49 4.76 -11.59 11.62
CA LYS A 49 4.51 -10.18 11.28
C LYS A 49 3.10 -10.02 10.70
N ALA A 50 2.70 -10.92 9.80
CA ALA A 50 1.38 -10.88 9.19
C ALA A 50 0.25 -11.09 10.23
N VAL A 51 0.43 -11.97 11.23
CA VAL A 51 -0.47 -12.09 12.38
C VAL A 51 -0.55 -10.77 13.15
N TYR A 52 0.59 -10.19 13.51
CA TYR A 52 0.62 -8.91 14.24
C TYR A 52 -0.11 -7.78 13.50
N ILE A 53 0.07 -7.70 12.18
CA ILE A 53 -0.61 -6.69 11.33
C ILE A 53 -2.11 -6.97 11.27
N ALA A 54 -2.52 -8.23 11.07
CA ALA A 54 -3.92 -8.62 11.02
C ALA A 54 -4.65 -8.43 12.36
N GLU A 55 -3.98 -8.64 13.50
CA GLU A 55 -4.55 -8.40 14.83
C GLU A 55 -4.70 -6.91 15.16
N LYS A 56 -3.86 -6.07 14.54
CA LYS A 56 -3.91 -4.60 14.66
C LYS A 56 -4.38 -3.96 13.37
N PHE A 57 -5.39 -4.57 12.73
CA PHE A 57 -5.83 -4.13 11.42
C PHE A 57 -6.36 -2.69 11.45
N ASP A 58 -7.02 -2.22 12.51
CA ASP A 58 -7.49 -0.82 12.59
C ASP A 58 -6.36 0.22 12.45
N LEU A 59 -5.24 -0.01 13.12
CA LEU A 59 -4.05 0.85 13.04
C LEU A 59 -3.40 0.75 11.65
N THR A 60 -3.37 -0.45 11.10
CA THR A 60 -2.84 -0.73 9.76
C THR A 60 -3.68 -0.05 8.69
N LEU A 61 -5.00 -0.20 8.76
CA LEU A 61 -5.99 0.39 7.86
C LEU A 61 -5.86 1.91 7.85
N THR A 62 -5.79 2.54 9.02
CA THR A 62 -5.56 3.99 9.13
C THR A 62 -4.28 4.40 8.40
N THR A 63 -3.20 3.64 8.58
CA THR A 63 -1.90 3.91 7.92
C THR A 63 -1.98 3.72 6.40
N LEU A 64 -2.65 2.67 5.93
CA LEU A 64 -2.85 2.38 4.50
C LEU A 64 -3.68 3.49 3.83
N LEU A 65 -4.76 3.94 4.48
CA LEU A 65 -5.62 5.02 3.99
C LEU A 65 -4.86 6.35 3.92
N VAL A 66 -4.09 6.71 4.95
CA VAL A 66 -3.25 7.92 4.94
C VAL A 66 -2.19 7.84 3.84
N GLY A 67 -1.50 6.69 3.70
CA GLY A 67 -0.49 6.49 2.66
C GLY A 67 -1.07 6.59 1.25
N ASN A 68 -2.22 5.96 1.01
CA ASN A 68 -2.91 6.02 -0.28
C ASN A 68 -3.31 7.47 -0.62
N ASN A 69 -3.90 8.20 0.34
CA ASN A 69 -4.28 9.60 0.16
C ASN A 69 -3.08 10.50 -0.14
N LEU A 70 -1.97 10.33 0.58
CA LEU A 70 -0.74 11.08 0.33
C LEU A 70 -0.24 10.88 -1.10
N VAL A 71 -0.17 9.62 -1.54
CA VAL A 71 0.27 9.25 -2.89
C VAL A 71 -0.66 9.84 -3.95
N ASN A 72 -1.98 9.79 -3.74
CA ASN A 72 -2.96 10.37 -4.66
C ASN A 72 -2.85 11.89 -4.78
N ILE A 73 -2.63 12.60 -3.66
CA ILE A 73 -2.41 14.05 -3.67
C ILE A 73 -1.15 14.37 -4.47
N CYS A 74 -0.02 13.70 -4.18
CA CYS A 74 1.22 13.91 -4.93
C CYS A 74 1.05 13.63 -6.43
N ALA A 75 0.38 12.53 -6.79
CA ALA A 75 0.12 12.17 -8.18
C ALA A 75 -0.75 13.22 -8.88
N THR A 76 -1.81 13.70 -8.23
CA THR A 76 -2.71 14.73 -8.77
C THR A 76 -1.98 16.07 -8.95
N THR A 77 -1.15 16.47 -7.99
CA THR A 77 -0.33 17.69 -8.10
C THR A 77 0.69 17.61 -9.23
N ILE A 78 1.38 16.46 -9.37
CA ILE A 78 2.34 16.23 -10.45
C ILE A 78 1.63 16.21 -11.81
N ALA A 79 0.49 15.51 -11.91
CA ALA A 79 -0.31 15.48 -13.12
C ALA A 79 -0.73 16.91 -13.52
N ALA A 80 -1.28 17.68 -12.58
CA ALA A 80 -1.65 19.08 -12.83
C ALA A 80 -0.46 19.92 -13.34
N TYR A 81 0.73 19.74 -12.78
CA TYR A 81 1.94 20.43 -13.24
C TYR A 81 2.41 19.98 -14.63
N ILE A 82 2.21 18.72 -15.01
CA ILE A 82 2.55 18.21 -16.35
C ILE A 82 1.60 18.79 -17.42
N PHE A 83 0.31 18.98 -17.08
CA PHE A 83 -0.71 19.46 -18.02
C PHE A 83 -0.86 20.99 -18.07
N SER A 84 -0.31 21.72 -17.10
CA SER A 84 -0.27 23.19 -17.07
C SER A 84 0.91 23.75 -17.86
#